data_AF-A0A392Q4P4-F1
#
_entry.id   AF-A0A392Q4P4-F1
#
_cell.length_a   1.000
_cell.length_b   1.000
_cell.length_c   1.000
_cell.angle_alpha   90.00
_cell.angle_beta   90.00
_cell.angle_gamma   90.00
#
_symmetry.space_group_name_H-M   'P 1'
#
loop_
_entity.id
_entity.type
_entity.pdbx_description
1 polymer ?
#
loop_
_entity_poly.entity_id
_entity_poly.type
_entity_poly.pdbx_seq_one_letter_code
_entity_poly.pdbx_strand_id
1 'polypeptide(L)'
;MTGYKCEDGQTKTDMTQTIMCICLGPNHSKGYMKCNVDAACYAAENKYSIGACLRDDHGNFVKAISTHFIGQPSVHEAEAQGLLITLKWLQQMQITRIEIEMDCLQVVQNIARKMKNLT
;
A
#
# COMPACT_ATOMS: atom_id res chain seq x y z
N MET A 1 -1.26 -13.88 -2.07
CA MET A 1 -2.12 -13.48 -0.95
C MET A 1 -3.55 -13.56 -1.47
N THR A 2 -4.36 -14.45 -0.90
CA THR A 2 -5.77 -14.62 -1.25
C THR A 2 -6.52 -13.35 -0.89
N GLY A 3 -7.07 -12.66 -1.89
CA GLY A 3 -7.97 -11.52 -1.64
C GLY A 3 -9.21 -12.00 -0.90
N TYR A 4 -9.49 -11.40 0.25
CA TYR A 4 -10.75 -11.62 0.96
C TYR A 4 -11.81 -10.73 0.33
N LYS A 5 -12.90 -11.35 -0.13
CA LYS A 5 -14.07 -10.65 -0.67
C LYS A 5 -14.87 -10.05 0.48
N CYS A 6 -15.21 -8.77 0.38
CA CYS A 6 -16.19 -8.16 1.28
C CYS A 6 -17.58 -8.70 0.95
N GLU A 7 -18.21 -9.36 1.91
CA GLU A 7 -19.66 -9.57 1.94
C GLU A 7 -20.28 -8.21 2.27
N ASP A 8 -20.58 -7.39 1.24
CA ASP A 8 -21.61 -6.33 1.21
C ASP A 8 -21.51 -5.44 -0.05
N GLY A 9 -21.33 -6.05 -1.23
CA GLY A 9 -21.68 -5.41 -2.51
C GLY A 9 -20.79 -4.24 -2.98
N GLN A 10 -19.77 -3.82 -2.23
CA GLN A 10 -18.68 -3.02 -2.78
C GLN A 10 -17.64 -3.97 -3.37
N THR A 11 -17.81 -4.29 -4.65
CA THR A 11 -16.79 -4.96 -5.45
C THR A 11 -15.49 -4.15 -5.39
N LYS A 12 -14.42 -4.70 -4.81
CA LYS A 12 -13.05 -4.34 -5.22
C LYS A 12 -12.97 -4.71 -6.70
N THR A 13 -13.30 -3.76 -7.57
CA THR A 13 -13.14 -3.93 -9.01
C THR A 13 -11.67 -4.21 -9.24
N ASP A 14 -11.38 -5.30 -9.96
CA ASP A 14 -10.05 -5.78 -10.34
C ASP A 14 -9.36 -4.75 -11.26
N MET A 15 -9.01 -3.59 -10.69
CA MET A 15 -8.25 -2.55 -11.36
C MET A 15 -6.78 -2.88 -11.17
N THR A 16 -6.23 -3.49 -12.22
CA THR A 16 -4.80 -3.56 -12.59
C THR A 16 -3.87 -3.07 -11.48
N GLN A 17 -3.23 -4.00 -10.75
CA GLN A 17 -2.17 -3.71 -9.77
C GLN A 17 -1.26 -2.61 -10.30
N THR A 18 -1.38 -1.41 -9.74
CA THR A 18 -0.59 -0.27 -10.20
C THR A 18 0.60 -0.18 -9.27
N ILE A 19 1.77 -0.54 -9.79
CA ILE A 19 3.04 -0.48 -9.08
C ILE A 19 3.45 1.00 -8.95
N MET A 20 3.60 1.50 -7.73
CA MET A 20 4.27 2.76 -7.46
C MET A 20 5.72 2.47 -7.06
N CYS A 21 6.70 2.66 -7.96
CA CYS A 21 8.08 2.72 -7.49
C CYS A 21 8.27 4.04 -6.72
N ILE A 22 8.38 3.96 -5.40
CA ILE A 22 9.00 5.04 -4.63
C ILE A 22 10.50 4.78 -4.62
N CYS A 23 11.10 5.06 -5.76
CA CYS A 23 12.53 4.99 -5.94
C CYS A 23 13.16 6.22 -5.24
N LEU A 24 13.69 6.09 -4.00
CA LEU A 24 14.52 7.17 -3.40
C LEU A 24 15.95 7.23 -3.98
N GLY A 25 16.18 6.66 -5.16
CA GLY A 25 17.48 6.67 -5.82
C GLY A 25 17.44 6.17 -7.26
N PRO A 26 18.42 6.56 -8.10
CA PRO A 26 18.44 6.28 -9.52
C PRO A 26 19.05 4.89 -9.79
N ASN A 27 18.24 3.83 -9.86
CA ASN A 27 18.49 2.63 -10.68
C ASN A 27 17.45 1.53 -10.38
N HIS A 28 16.67 1.11 -11.38
CA HIS A 28 15.69 0.03 -11.23
C HIS A 28 16.35 -1.37 -11.21
N SER A 29 15.77 -2.23 -10.35
CA SER A 29 15.54 -3.69 -10.53
C SER A 29 16.41 -4.74 -9.83
N LYS A 30 17.57 -4.45 -9.25
CA LYS A 30 18.30 -5.42 -8.39
C LYS A 30 18.56 -4.84 -7.00
N GLY A 31 18.21 -5.59 -5.96
CA GLY A 31 18.38 -5.16 -4.56
C GLY A 31 17.33 -4.18 -4.02
N TYR A 32 16.16 -4.06 -4.68
CA TYR A 32 15.02 -3.30 -4.17
C TYR A 32 14.08 -4.26 -3.44
N MET A 33 13.66 -3.90 -2.24
CA MET A 33 12.58 -4.62 -1.58
C MET A 33 11.23 -4.24 -2.19
N LYS A 34 10.27 -5.15 -2.15
CA LYS A 34 8.88 -4.90 -2.56
C LYS A 34 7.99 -4.81 -1.34
N CYS A 35 6.99 -3.95 -1.36
CA CYS A 35 6.01 -3.86 -0.29
C CYS A 35 4.60 -3.73 -0.83
N ASN A 36 3.72 -4.69 -0.54
CA ASN A 36 2.29 -4.51 -0.78
C ASN A 36 1.67 -3.79 0.40
N VAL A 37 0.80 -2.83 0.10
CA VAL A 37 -0.06 -2.16 1.05
C VAL A 37 -1.50 -2.43 0.64
N ASP A 38 -2.34 -2.74 1.62
CA ASP A 38 -3.77 -2.97 1.43
C ASP A 38 -4.54 -2.44 2.65
N ALA A 39 -5.73 -1.92 2.40
CA ALA A 39 -6.70 -1.58 3.41
C ALA A 39 -7.99 -2.39 3.24
N ALA A 40 -8.62 -2.69 4.36
CA ALA A 40 -9.91 -3.37 4.41
C ALA A 40 -10.86 -2.59 5.33
N CYS A 41 -12.04 -2.25 4.84
CA CYS A 41 -13.07 -1.54 5.59
C CYS A 41 -14.20 -2.50 5.99
N TYR A 42 -14.57 -2.46 7.27
CA TYR A 42 -15.61 -3.29 7.89
C TYR A 42 -16.72 -2.38 8.38
N ALA A 43 -17.65 -2.02 7.48
CA ALA A 43 -18.70 -1.04 7.76
C ALA A 43 -19.58 -1.46 8.95
N ALA A 44 -20.02 -2.72 8.98
CA ALA A 44 -20.85 -3.25 10.07
C ALA A 44 -20.20 -3.12 11.47
N GLU A 45 -18.87 -3.10 11.53
CA GLU A 45 -18.11 -3.05 12.78
C GLU A 45 -17.59 -1.64 13.10
N ASN A 46 -17.86 -0.65 12.24
CA ASN A 46 -17.29 0.70 12.29
C ASN A 46 -15.76 0.68 12.44
N LYS A 47 -15.10 -0.15 11.62
CA LYS A 47 -13.65 -0.35 11.67
C LYS A 47 -13.05 -0.41 10.27
N TYR A 48 -11.76 -0.15 10.19
CA TYR A 48 -10.94 -0.51 9.04
C TYR A 48 -9.57 -0.99 9.52
N SER A 49 -8.92 -1.80 8.70
CA SER A 49 -7.58 -2.32 8.93
C SER A 49 -6.65 -1.94 7.79
N ILE A 50 -5.37 -1.81 8.12
CA ILE A 50 -4.28 -1.57 7.20
C ILE A 50 -3.29 -2.71 7.37
N GLY A 51 -2.83 -3.25 6.25
CA GLY A 51 -1.80 -4.28 6.18
C GLY A 51 -0.68 -3.85 5.23
N ALA A 52 0.56 -4.18 5.60
CA ALA A 52 1.68 -4.08 4.67
C ALA A 52 2.60 -5.31 4.77
N CYS A 53 3.09 -5.78 3.64
CA CYS A 53 3.94 -6.97 3.54
C CYS A 53 5.20 -6.65 2.73
N LEU A 54 6.35 -6.67 3.40
CA LEU A 54 7.68 -6.45 2.83
C LEU A 54 8.27 -7.77 2.34
N ARG A 55 8.83 -7.76 1.13
CA ARG A 55 9.51 -8.87 0.49
C ARG A 55 10.86 -8.46 -0.07
N ASP A 56 11.78 -9.41 -0.15
CA ASP A 56 13.04 -9.24 -0.86
C ASP A 56 12.83 -9.27 -2.38
N ASP A 57 13.91 -9.10 -3.14
CA ASP A 57 13.91 -9.11 -4.60
C ASP A 57 13.67 -10.51 -5.21
N HIS A 58 13.76 -11.57 -4.41
CA HIS A 58 13.35 -12.92 -4.76
C HIS A 58 11.86 -13.19 -4.47
N GLY A 59 11.16 -12.23 -3.86
CA GLY A 59 9.76 -12.38 -3.45
C GLY A 59 9.59 -13.18 -2.16
N ASN A 60 10.66 -13.40 -1.38
CA ASN A 60 10.54 -14.01 -0.06
C ASN A 60 10.01 -12.99 0.94
N PHE A 61 9.20 -13.47 1.89
CA PHE A 61 8.73 -12.67 3.01
C PHE A 61 9.89 -12.19 3.88
N VAL A 62 9.88 -10.89 4.21
CA VAL A 62 10.85 -10.28 5.13
C VAL A 62 10.16 -9.88 6.43
N LYS A 63 9.14 -9.02 6.34
CA LYS A 63 8.36 -8.51 7.49
C LYS A 63 6.95 -8.10 7.08
N ALA A 64 6.03 -8.00 8.02
CA ALA A 64 4.71 -7.41 7.81
C ALA A 64 4.27 -6.57 9.02
N ILE A 65 3.35 -5.65 8.77
CA ILE A 65 2.59 -4.93 9.79
C ILE A 65 1.10 -5.08 9.52
N SER A 66 0.32 -5.10 10.59
CA SER A 66 -1.12 -4.97 10.54
C SER A 66 -1.59 -4.11 11.70
N THR A 67 -2.50 -3.18 11.42
CA THR A 67 -3.13 -2.33 12.43
C THR A 67 -4.59 -2.11 12.06
N HIS A 68 -5.42 -1.82 13.05
CA HIS A 68 -6.82 -1.49 12.86
C HIS A 68 -7.18 -0.18 13.56
N PHE A 69 -8.26 0.43 13.09
CA PHE A 69 -8.74 1.72 13.54
C PHE A 69 -10.27 1.70 13.59
N ILE A 70 -10.84 2.54 14.45
CA ILE A 70 -12.27 2.79 14.49
C ILE A 70 -12.60 3.88 13.47
N GLY A 71 -13.66 3.68 12.70
CA GLY A 71 -14.15 4.61 11.68
C GLY A 71 -14.52 3.91 10.38
N GLN A 72 -15.12 4.69 9.49
CA GLN A 72 -15.57 4.27 8.15
C GLN A 72 -15.05 5.25 7.09
N PRO A 73 -13.72 5.32 6.87
CA PRO A 73 -13.19 6.07 5.75
C PRO A 73 -13.68 5.46 4.43
N SER A 74 -13.73 6.28 3.39
CA SER A 74 -13.83 5.75 2.03
C SER A 74 -12.60 4.89 1.69
N VAL A 75 -12.73 4.00 0.71
CA VAL A 75 -11.64 3.08 0.32
C VAL A 75 -10.34 3.84 -0.01
N HIS A 76 -10.41 4.95 -0.75
CA HIS A 76 -9.22 5.70 -1.13
C HIS A 76 -8.57 6.43 0.06
N GLU A 77 -9.35 6.87 1.05
CA GLU A 77 -8.83 7.43 2.31
C GLU A 77 -8.12 6.35 3.14
N ALA A 78 -8.73 5.17 3.26
CA ALA A 78 -8.14 4.03 3.96
C ALA A 78 -6.80 3.59 3.34
N GLU A 79 -6.76 3.52 2.01
CA GLU A 79 -5.56 3.19 1.23
C GLU A 79 -4.48 4.26 1.34
N ALA A 80 -4.84 5.55 1.25
CA ALA A 80 -3.90 6.65 1.44
C ALA A 80 -3.30 6.65 2.86
N GLN A 81 -4.12 6.36 3.87
CA GLN A 81 -3.64 6.19 5.23
C GLN A 81 -2.76 4.93 5.37
N GLY A 82 -3.10 3.85 4.67
CA GLY A 82 -2.28 2.65 4.57
C GLY A 82 -0.88 2.93 4.07
N LEU A 83 -0.77 3.72 3.00
CA LEU A 83 0.50 4.16 2.46
C LEU A 83 1.29 5.01 3.48
N LEU A 84 0.64 5.98 4.13
CA LEU A 84 1.31 6.84 5.11
C LEU A 84 1.90 6.04 6.28
N ILE A 85 1.14 5.10 6.83
CA ILE A 85 1.58 4.24 7.93
C ILE A 85 2.76 3.38 7.47
N THR A 86 2.65 2.79 6.28
CA THR A 86 3.71 1.96 5.70
C THR A 86 4.98 2.76 5.49
N LEU A 87 4.90 3.98 4.95
CA LEU A 87 6.07 4.85 4.75
C LEU A 87 6.78 5.18 6.07
N LYS A 88 6.04 5.49 7.14
CA LYS A 88 6.61 5.71 8.47
C LYS A 88 7.29 4.45 9.01
N TRP A 89 6.68 3.29 8.82
CA TRP A 89 7.25 2.00 9.23
C TRP A 89 8.56 1.68 8.48
N LEU A 90 8.59 1.90 7.16
CA LEU A 90 9.79 1.73 6.34
C LEU A 90 10.91 2.71 6.73
N GLN A 91 10.55 3.96 7.02
CA GLN A 91 11.49 4.99 7.49
C GLN A 91 12.14 4.57 8.82
N GLN A 92 11.35 4.04 9.78
CA GLN A 92 11.87 3.55 11.06
C GLN A 92 12.87 2.39 10.89
N MET A 93 12.70 1.57 9.85
CA MET A 93 13.62 0.49 9.51
C MET A 93 14.79 0.94 8.60
N GLN A 94 14.87 2.24 8.25
CA GLN A 94 15.88 2.80 7.36
C GLN A 94 15.90 2.14 5.96
N ILE A 95 14.73 1.69 5.50
CA ILE A 95 14.56 1.14 4.15
C ILE A 95 14.37 2.29 3.16
N THR A 96 15.34 2.46 2.27
CA THR A 96 15.35 3.57 1.31
C THR A 96 15.12 3.14 -0.14
N ARG A 97 15.31 1.87 -0.47
CA ARG A 97 15.12 1.33 -1.83
C ARG A 97 13.96 0.34 -1.84
N ILE A 98 12.79 0.84 -2.23
CA ILE A 98 11.55 0.07 -2.14
C ILE A 98 10.60 0.35 -3.30
N GLU A 99 9.94 -0.70 -3.75
CA GLU A 99 8.80 -0.63 -4.67
C GLU A 99 7.52 -0.89 -3.87
N ILE A 100 6.56 0.04 -3.94
CA ILE A 100 5.30 -0.09 -3.21
C ILE A 100 4.18 -0.44 -4.19
N GLU A 101 3.48 -1.53 -3.92
CA GLU A 101 2.35 -2.03 -4.70
C GLU A 101 1.05 -1.74 -3.94
N MET A 102 0.10 -1.06 -4.59
CA MET A 102 -1.22 -0.73 -4.02
C MET A 102 -2.34 -1.08 -5.00
N ASP A 103 -3.53 -1.39 -4.48
CA ASP A 103 -4.73 -1.68 -5.27
C ASP A 103 -5.58 -0.42 -5.54
N CYS A 104 -5.12 0.77 -5.13
CA CYS A 104 -5.83 2.04 -5.29
C CYS A 104 -5.23 2.95 -6.38
N LEU A 105 -5.70 2.80 -7.62
CA LEU A 105 -5.23 3.62 -8.75
C LEU A 105 -5.35 5.14 -8.49
N GLN A 106 -6.39 5.60 -7.81
CA GLN A 106 -6.58 7.02 -7.50
C GLN A 106 -5.45 7.57 -6.61
N VAL A 107 -5.09 6.84 -5.55
CA VAL A 107 -3.98 7.20 -4.65
C VAL A 107 -2.67 7.21 -5.44
N VAL A 108 -2.44 6.18 -6.26
CA VAL A 108 -1.21 6.08 -7.06
C VAL A 108 -1.06 7.24 -8.03
N GLN A 109 -2.10 7.57 -8.79
CA GLN A 109 -2.09 8.67 -9.75
C GLN A 109 -1.89 10.03 -9.08
N ASN A 110 -2.57 10.28 -7.96
CA ASN A 110 -2.46 11.55 -7.24
C ASN A 110 -1.05 11.80 -6.73
N ILE A 111 -0.39 10.76 -6.20
CA ILE A 111 0.98 10.85 -5.70
C ILE A 111 1.98 10.98 -6.85
N ALA A 112 1.85 10.17 -7.90
CA ALA A 112 2.73 10.24 -9.06
C ALA A 112 2.67 11.63 -9.74
N ARG A 113 1.47 12.22 -9.86
CA ARG A 113 1.29 13.59 -10.35
C ARG A 113 2.00 14.61 -9.46
N LYS A 114 1.88 14.49 -8.14
CA LYS A 114 2.53 15.40 -7.19
C LYS A 114 4.06 15.30 -7.28
N MET A 115 4.60 14.09 -7.41
CA MET A 115 6.06 13.87 -7.56
C MET A 115 6.62 14.51 -8.82
N LYS A 116 5.92 14.41 -9.97
CA LYS A 116 6.32 15.09 -11.21
C LYS A 116 6.40 16.61 -11.08
N ASN A 117 5.58 17.21 -10.21
CA ASN A 117 5.56 18.65 -9.99
C ASN A 117 6.63 19.11 -8.97
N LEU A 118 7.39 18.19 -8.37
CA LEU A 118 8.45 18.47 -7.39
C LEU A 118 9.86 18.27 -7.97
N THR A 119 9.95 17.78 -9.21
CA THR A 119 11.16 17.61 -10.04
C THR A 119 11.17 18.63 -11.15
#